data_AF-A0A943B4C7-F1
#
_entry.id   AF-A0A943B4C7-F1
#
_cell.length_a   1.000
_cell.length_b   1.000
_cell.length_c   1.000
_cell.angle_alpha   90.00
_cell.angle_beta   90.00
_cell.angle_gamma   90.00
#
_symmetry.space_group_name_H-M   'P 1'
#
loop_
_entity.id
_entity.type
_entity.pdbx_description
1 polymer ?
#
loop_
_entity_poly.entity_id
_entity_poly.type
_entity_poly.pdbx_seq_one_letter_code
_entity_poly.pdbx_strand_id
1 'polypeptide(L)'
;MSPEIRDVPSVITLDGPAGVGKSTTARRLAAALGVPYLDTGAMYRTLGLRLGAAAADMSDEELRRRCAEYSFSLEPCPTDRDSLCLFCNGQPVGDEIRTEKAGRLASLVARLPVLREALQNVQRSLGRRWSLVAEGRDMGTRVFPEARYKFFLDARPEVRAERRCRELADRGETADKDTVLAAIAARDEQDRNRVVDPLRPASDAVIVDTSDLSPEEVLNVLLEAVRAPAFSHLAADGSLRMVDVGTKVETDRVARARAVVEMRAETLDLLRRDALPKGDVLATAKIAGIMAAKRTWEMIPLCHPLSITYADVRFTIQDEPPAVILETEVRTTGKTGVEMEALFAAQTAAATIYDMAKAVQKDMIIRDVRLLYKAGGKSGEFVAAL
;
A
#
# COMPACT_ATOMS: atom_id res chain seq x y z
N MET A 1 -23.43 -7.58 15.94
CA MET A 1 -23.19 -7.86 14.50
C MET A 1 -23.80 -6.70 13.73
N SER A 2 -22.98 -5.83 13.14
CA SER A 2 -23.47 -4.65 12.43
C SER A 2 -23.42 -4.88 10.90
N PRO A 3 -24.44 -4.45 10.12
CA PRO A 3 -24.80 -5.10 8.86
C PRO A 3 -24.54 -4.28 7.56
N GLU A 4 -23.61 -3.32 7.49
CA GLU A 4 -23.69 -2.27 6.44
C GLU A 4 -22.42 -2.00 5.59
N ILE A 5 -21.74 -3.02 5.05
CA ILE A 5 -20.74 -2.86 3.95
C ILE A 5 -21.02 -3.80 2.76
N ARG A 6 -22.26 -4.25 2.54
CA ARG A 6 -22.50 -5.43 1.68
C ARG A 6 -22.82 -5.22 0.20
N ASP A 7 -22.93 -4.00 -0.33
CA ASP A 7 -23.49 -3.83 -1.68
C ASP A 7 -22.51 -3.62 -2.84
N VAL A 8 -21.19 -3.68 -2.62
CA VAL A 8 -20.21 -3.76 -3.73
C VAL A 8 -19.25 -4.92 -3.53
N PRO A 9 -19.17 -5.86 -4.49
CA PRO A 9 -18.16 -6.92 -4.49
C PRO A 9 -16.75 -6.37 -4.35
N SER A 10 -16.04 -6.81 -3.30
CA SER A 10 -14.66 -6.41 -3.02
C SER A 10 -13.70 -7.53 -3.40
N VAL A 11 -12.78 -7.25 -4.33
CA VAL A 11 -11.75 -8.20 -4.76
C VAL A 11 -10.44 -7.91 -4.01
N ILE A 12 -9.84 -8.97 -3.46
CA ILE A 12 -8.49 -8.98 -2.88
C ILE A 12 -7.60 -9.79 -3.82
N THR A 13 -6.44 -9.26 -4.21
CA THR A 13 -5.53 -9.95 -5.12
C THR A 13 -4.28 -10.44 -4.40
N LEU A 14 -3.86 -11.68 -4.68
CA LEU A 14 -2.57 -12.25 -4.28
C LEU A 14 -1.78 -12.65 -5.53
N ASP A 15 -0.76 -11.87 -5.85
CA ASP A 15 0.19 -12.12 -6.93
C ASP A 15 1.56 -12.52 -6.38
N GLY A 16 2.44 -13.05 -7.24
CA GLY A 16 3.80 -13.44 -6.86
C GLY A 16 4.32 -14.67 -7.63
N PRO A 17 5.62 -14.99 -7.52
CA PRO A 17 6.24 -16.08 -8.26
C PRO A 17 5.78 -17.46 -7.79
N ALA A 18 6.11 -18.51 -8.55
CA ALA A 18 5.82 -19.88 -8.13
C ALA A 18 6.58 -20.24 -6.83
N GLY A 19 5.98 -21.08 -5.97
CA GLY A 19 6.65 -21.58 -4.76
C GLY A 19 6.63 -20.65 -3.53
N VAL A 20 6.05 -19.46 -3.60
CA VAL A 20 5.89 -18.56 -2.42
C VAL A 20 4.70 -18.92 -1.51
N GLY A 21 3.95 -19.98 -1.81
CA GLY A 21 2.82 -20.42 -0.98
C GLY A 21 1.48 -19.71 -1.23
N LYS A 22 1.33 -18.95 -2.33
CA LYS A 22 0.11 -18.17 -2.64
C LYS A 22 -1.19 -18.95 -2.51
N SER A 23 -1.30 -20.13 -3.13
CA SER A 23 -2.56 -20.88 -3.13
C SER A 23 -2.98 -21.35 -1.74
N THR A 24 -2.02 -21.68 -0.87
CA THR A 24 -2.28 -22.03 0.53
C THR A 24 -2.71 -20.80 1.31
N THR A 25 -1.96 -19.71 1.18
CA THR A 25 -2.24 -18.45 1.88
C THR A 25 -3.56 -17.82 1.44
N ALA A 26 -3.85 -17.80 0.14
CA ALA A 26 -5.08 -17.25 -0.43
C ALA A 26 -6.32 -18.02 0.04
N ARG A 27 -6.26 -19.36 0.10
CA ARG A 27 -7.34 -20.18 0.67
C ARG A 27 -7.58 -19.87 2.14
N ARG A 28 -6.53 -19.79 2.95
CA ARG A 28 -6.65 -19.45 4.38
C ARG A 28 -7.19 -18.04 4.57
N LEU A 29 -6.77 -17.07 3.75
CA LEU A 29 -7.27 -15.70 3.78
C LEU A 29 -8.75 -15.63 3.42
N ALA A 30 -9.16 -16.30 2.35
CA ALA A 30 -10.55 -16.38 1.91
C ALA A 30 -11.45 -16.98 3.00
N ALA A 31 -11.02 -18.11 3.59
CA ALA A 31 -11.72 -18.76 4.70
C ALA A 31 -11.83 -17.85 5.93
N ALA A 32 -10.74 -17.17 6.32
CA ALA A 32 -10.72 -16.26 7.46
C ALA A 32 -11.59 -14.99 7.27
N LEU A 33 -11.87 -14.62 6.02
CA LEU A 33 -12.73 -13.49 5.65
C LEU A 33 -14.17 -13.91 5.31
N GLY A 34 -14.45 -15.21 5.20
CA GLY A 34 -15.77 -15.72 4.81
C GLY A 34 -16.15 -15.38 3.37
N VAL A 35 -15.17 -15.34 2.47
CA VAL A 35 -15.37 -15.02 1.04
C VAL A 35 -14.85 -16.15 0.13
N PRO A 36 -15.33 -16.29 -1.11
CA PRO A 36 -14.82 -17.29 -2.05
C PRO A 36 -13.35 -17.08 -2.42
N TYR A 37 -12.66 -18.20 -2.69
CA TYR A 37 -11.33 -18.23 -3.26
C TYR A 37 -11.40 -18.53 -4.76
N LEU A 38 -10.70 -17.74 -5.57
CA LEU A 38 -10.57 -17.94 -7.00
C LEU A 38 -9.13 -18.31 -7.38
N ASP A 39 -8.89 -19.59 -7.67
CA ASP A 39 -7.66 -20.07 -8.31
C ASP A 39 -7.74 -19.79 -9.82
N THR A 40 -7.19 -18.66 -10.26
CA THR A 40 -7.16 -18.36 -11.71
C THR A 40 -6.29 -19.33 -12.49
N GLY A 41 -5.25 -19.89 -11.86
CA GLY A 41 -4.41 -20.92 -12.45
C GLY A 41 -5.19 -22.19 -12.78
N ALA A 42 -6.20 -22.55 -11.99
CA ALA A 42 -7.11 -23.65 -12.28
C ALA A 42 -7.85 -23.42 -13.60
N MET A 43 -8.32 -22.21 -13.88
CA MET A 43 -9.00 -21.87 -15.14
C MET A 43 -8.09 -22.10 -16.34
N TYR A 44 -6.83 -21.63 -16.28
CA TYR A 44 -5.84 -21.86 -17.34
C TYR A 44 -5.53 -23.35 -17.55
N ARG A 45 -5.40 -24.11 -16.45
CA ARG A 45 -5.13 -25.56 -16.50
C ARG A 45 -6.32 -26.35 -17.06
N THR A 46 -7.54 -26.03 -16.65
CA THR A 46 -8.77 -26.61 -17.18
C THR A 46 -8.88 -26.35 -18.68
N LEU A 47 -8.75 -25.09 -19.11
CA LEU A 47 -8.83 -24.75 -20.53
C LEU A 47 -7.72 -25.43 -21.34
N GLY A 48 -6.49 -25.48 -20.81
CA GLY A 48 -5.37 -26.16 -21.45
C GLY A 48 -5.60 -27.66 -21.63
N LEU A 49 -6.17 -28.35 -20.63
CA LEU A 49 -6.53 -29.77 -20.74
C LEU A 49 -7.63 -30.01 -21.77
N ARG A 50 -8.59 -29.09 -21.90
CA ARG A 50 -9.71 -29.20 -22.83
C ARG A 50 -9.32 -28.91 -24.28
N LEU A 51 -8.49 -27.90 -24.51
CA LEU A 51 -8.01 -27.54 -25.85
C LEU A 51 -6.86 -28.43 -26.33
N GLY A 52 -6.04 -28.93 -25.40
CA GLY A 52 -4.87 -29.75 -25.71
C GLY A 52 -3.72 -28.96 -26.35
N ALA A 53 -2.66 -29.68 -26.73
CA ALA A 53 -1.45 -29.07 -27.29
C ALA A 53 -1.67 -28.47 -28.69
N ALA A 54 -2.63 -28.99 -29.45
CA ALA A 54 -2.99 -28.50 -30.78
C ALA A 54 -3.48 -27.05 -30.80
N ALA A 55 -3.83 -26.48 -29.63
CA ALA A 55 -4.18 -25.06 -29.52
C ALA A 55 -3.05 -24.12 -29.97
N ALA A 56 -1.80 -24.58 -29.96
CA ALA A 56 -0.65 -23.82 -30.43
C ALA A 56 -0.72 -23.48 -31.93
N ASP A 57 -1.35 -24.36 -32.71
CA ASP A 57 -1.37 -24.32 -34.17
C ASP A 57 -2.71 -23.79 -34.72
N MET A 58 -3.65 -23.44 -33.85
CA MET A 58 -4.97 -22.94 -34.23
C MET A 58 -4.92 -21.44 -34.54
N SER A 59 -5.75 -21.00 -35.49
CA SER A 59 -5.95 -19.57 -35.74
C SER A 59 -6.67 -18.91 -34.56
N ASP A 60 -6.47 -17.59 -34.41
CA ASP A 60 -7.17 -16.79 -33.40
C ASP A 60 -8.70 -16.93 -33.48
N GLU A 61 -9.27 -17.09 -34.68
CA GLU A 61 -10.71 -17.32 -34.88
C GLU A 61 -11.16 -18.67 -34.32
N GLU A 62 -10.39 -19.73 -34.60
CA GLU A 62 -10.67 -21.07 -34.08
C GLU A 62 -10.54 -21.11 -32.56
N LEU A 63 -9.53 -20.45 -32.00
CA LEU A 63 -9.33 -20.33 -30.57
C LEU A 63 -10.50 -19.63 -29.88
N ARG A 64 -11.03 -18.54 -30.45
CA ARG A 64 -12.23 -17.87 -29.90
C ARG A 64 -13.43 -18.79 -29.93
N ARG A 65 -13.67 -19.47 -31.05
CA ARG A 65 -14.80 -20.39 -31.23
C ARG A 65 -14.78 -21.50 -30.18
N ARG A 66 -13.65 -22.18 -30.02
CA ARG A 66 -13.51 -23.25 -29.02
C ARG A 66 -13.56 -22.72 -27.59
N CYS A 67 -12.94 -21.58 -27.31
CA CYS A 67 -12.97 -21.01 -25.96
C CYS A 67 -14.40 -20.65 -25.52
N ALA A 68 -15.26 -20.24 -26.45
CA ALA A 68 -16.66 -19.90 -26.17
C ALA A 68 -17.51 -21.11 -25.75
N GLU A 69 -17.08 -22.34 -26.01
CA GLU A 69 -17.73 -23.57 -25.54
C GLU A 69 -17.52 -23.83 -24.04
N TYR A 70 -16.64 -23.06 -23.39
CA TYR A 70 -16.30 -23.23 -21.98
C TYR A 70 -16.77 -22.04 -21.15
N SER A 71 -17.52 -22.34 -20.09
CA SER A 71 -18.02 -21.39 -19.11
C SER A 71 -17.47 -21.73 -17.73
N PHE A 72 -17.07 -20.72 -16.96
CA PHE A 72 -16.64 -20.89 -15.57
C PHE A 72 -17.59 -20.20 -14.61
N SER A 73 -17.89 -20.86 -13.51
CA SER A 73 -18.74 -20.38 -12.42
C SER A 73 -18.13 -20.72 -11.06
N LEU A 74 -18.55 -19.97 -10.04
CA LEU A 74 -18.35 -20.35 -8.64
C LEU A 74 -19.68 -20.83 -8.10
N GLU A 75 -19.73 -22.08 -7.65
CA GLU A 75 -20.94 -22.74 -7.15
C GLU A 75 -20.64 -23.49 -5.85
N PRO A 76 -21.65 -23.77 -5.00
CA PRO A 76 -21.46 -24.49 -3.75
C PRO A 76 -20.72 -25.80 -3.93
N CYS A 77 -19.71 -26.03 -3.11
CA CYS A 77 -18.88 -27.22 -3.22
C CYS A 77 -19.70 -28.47 -2.86
N PRO A 78 -19.66 -29.54 -3.68
CA PRO A 78 -20.42 -30.76 -3.42
C PRO A 78 -20.07 -31.42 -2.07
N THR A 79 -18.84 -31.24 -1.61
CA THR A 79 -18.32 -31.83 -0.37
C THR A 79 -18.35 -30.87 0.83
N ASP A 80 -18.63 -29.59 0.60
CA ASP A 80 -18.66 -28.55 1.63
C ASP A 80 -19.63 -27.44 1.24
N ARG A 81 -20.84 -27.44 1.81
CA ARG A 81 -21.91 -26.52 1.41
C ARG A 81 -21.62 -25.06 1.75
N ASP A 82 -20.68 -24.80 2.64
CA ASP A 82 -20.32 -23.46 3.10
C ASP A 82 -19.18 -22.84 2.27
N SER A 83 -18.57 -23.60 1.35
CA SER A 83 -17.57 -23.09 0.41
C SER A 83 -18.07 -23.10 -1.03
N LEU A 84 -17.54 -22.18 -1.83
CA LEU A 84 -17.69 -22.20 -3.29
C LEU A 84 -16.44 -22.81 -3.92
N CYS A 85 -16.63 -23.63 -4.95
CA CYS A 85 -15.55 -24.11 -5.80
C CYS A 85 -15.75 -23.71 -7.26
N LEU A 86 -14.69 -23.79 -8.05
CA LEU A 86 -14.70 -23.47 -9.47
C LEU A 86 -15.34 -24.62 -10.26
N PHE A 87 -16.27 -24.28 -11.14
CA PHE A 87 -16.89 -25.19 -12.08
C PHE A 87 -16.52 -24.79 -13.51
N CYS A 88 -16.48 -25.78 -14.40
CA CYS A 88 -16.36 -25.60 -15.84
C CYS A 88 -17.47 -26.38 -16.53
N ASN A 89 -18.34 -25.70 -17.28
CA ASN A 89 -19.51 -26.29 -17.93
C ASN A 89 -20.40 -27.11 -16.96
N GLY A 90 -20.62 -26.58 -15.77
CA GLY A 90 -21.45 -27.21 -14.73
C GLY A 90 -20.81 -28.45 -14.07
N GLN A 91 -19.53 -28.72 -14.32
CA GLN A 91 -18.77 -29.78 -13.64
C GLN A 91 -17.70 -29.18 -12.72
N PRO A 92 -17.56 -29.67 -11.48
CA PRO A 92 -16.53 -29.15 -10.57
C PRO A 92 -15.14 -29.43 -11.13
N VAL A 93 -14.25 -28.45 -11.05
CA VAL A 93 -12.85 -28.63 -11.47
C VAL A 93 -12.15 -29.54 -10.46
N GLY A 94 -11.77 -30.74 -10.90
CA GLY A 94 -11.20 -31.78 -10.04
C GLY A 94 -9.67 -31.73 -9.96
N ASP A 95 -9.08 -32.82 -9.47
CA ASP A 95 -7.63 -32.91 -9.24
C ASP A 95 -6.81 -33.15 -10.52
N GLU A 96 -7.45 -33.41 -11.66
CA GLU A 96 -6.80 -33.59 -12.97
C GLU A 96 -5.94 -32.40 -13.39
N ILE A 97 -6.29 -31.20 -12.91
CA ILE A 97 -5.53 -29.98 -13.16
C ILE A 97 -4.19 -29.92 -12.42
N ARG A 98 -3.91 -30.82 -11.46
CA ARG A 98 -2.67 -30.79 -10.65
C ARG A 98 -1.52 -31.55 -11.29
N THR A 99 -1.71 -32.09 -12.48
CA THR A 99 -0.69 -32.83 -13.23
C THR A 99 0.33 -31.91 -13.88
N GLU A 100 1.55 -32.40 -14.10
CA GLU A 100 2.59 -31.68 -14.84
C GLU A 100 2.15 -31.33 -16.28
N LYS A 101 1.41 -32.26 -16.92
CA LYS A 101 0.79 -32.04 -18.23
C LYS A 101 -0.15 -30.83 -18.22
N ALA A 102 -1.02 -30.71 -17.21
CA ALA A 102 -1.91 -29.56 -17.06
C ALA A 102 -1.13 -28.25 -16.86
N GLY A 103 -0.05 -28.29 -16.08
CA GLY A 103 0.86 -27.14 -15.89
C GLY A 103 1.48 -26.65 -17.19
N ARG A 104 1.98 -27.57 -18.03
CA ARG A 104 2.55 -27.23 -19.36
C ARG A 104 1.49 -26.63 -20.29
N LEU A 105 0.31 -27.23 -20.35
CA LEU A 105 -0.80 -26.73 -21.19
C LEU A 105 -1.32 -25.37 -20.71
N ALA A 106 -1.37 -25.11 -19.40
CA ALA A 106 -1.70 -23.78 -18.88
C ALA A 106 -0.70 -22.72 -19.30
N SER A 107 0.60 -23.04 -19.31
CA SER A 107 1.62 -22.11 -19.80
C SER A 107 1.46 -21.81 -21.29
N LEU A 108 0.99 -22.77 -22.09
CA LEU A 108 0.68 -22.56 -23.51
C LEU A 108 -0.51 -21.59 -23.64
N VAL A 109 -1.62 -21.88 -22.96
CA VAL A 109 -2.83 -21.03 -22.97
C VAL A 109 -2.51 -19.60 -22.52
N ALA A 110 -1.70 -19.43 -21.48
CA ALA A 110 -1.32 -18.11 -20.96
C ALA A 110 -0.50 -17.26 -21.95
N ARG A 111 0.15 -17.88 -22.95
CA ARG A 111 0.92 -17.18 -24.00
C ARG A 111 0.06 -16.79 -25.21
N LEU A 112 -1.14 -17.33 -25.34
CA LEU A 112 -2.07 -17.02 -26.44
C LEU A 112 -2.97 -15.83 -26.04
N PRO A 113 -2.79 -14.64 -26.63
CA PRO A 113 -3.47 -13.42 -26.19
C PRO A 113 -5.00 -13.55 -26.20
N VAL A 114 -5.54 -14.20 -27.25
CA VAL A 114 -6.97 -14.42 -27.43
C VAL A 114 -7.59 -15.21 -26.27
N LEU A 115 -6.98 -16.32 -25.87
CA LEU A 115 -7.49 -17.15 -24.77
C LEU A 115 -7.30 -16.46 -23.42
N ARG A 116 -6.20 -15.72 -23.26
CA ARG A 116 -5.92 -14.95 -22.06
C ARG A 116 -6.96 -13.85 -21.85
N GLU A 117 -7.29 -13.10 -22.89
CA GLU A 117 -8.34 -12.06 -22.84
C GLU A 117 -9.69 -12.67 -22.48
N ALA A 118 -10.07 -13.79 -23.10
CA ALA A 118 -11.30 -14.50 -22.79
C ALA A 118 -11.37 -14.91 -21.30
N LEU A 119 -10.30 -15.52 -20.77
CA LEU A 119 -10.24 -15.91 -19.35
C LEU A 119 -10.25 -14.70 -18.40
N GLN A 120 -9.56 -13.61 -18.73
CA GLN A 120 -9.58 -12.39 -17.93
C GLN A 120 -10.97 -11.77 -17.85
N ASN A 121 -11.74 -11.80 -18.95
CA ASN A 121 -13.12 -11.32 -18.95
C ASN A 121 -14.02 -12.14 -18.03
N VAL A 122 -13.82 -13.47 -17.99
CA VAL A 122 -14.52 -14.35 -17.05
C VAL A 122 -14.07 -14.08 -15.60
N GLN A 123 -12.79 -13.88 -15.34
CA GLN A 123 -12.29 -13.53 -14.00
C GLN A 123 -12.92 -12.21 -13.52
N ARG A 124 -12.95 -11.18 -14.37
CA ARG A 124 -13.58 -9.89 -14.06
C ARG A 124 -15.08 -10.03 -13.79
N SER A 125 -15.80 -10.84 -14.57
CA SER A 125 -17.23 -11.06 -14.33
C SER A 125 -17.50 -11.75 -13.00
N LEU A 126 -16.65 -12.72 -12.59
CA LEU A 126 -16.72 -13.35 -11.28
C LEU A 126 -16.45 -12.34 -10.15
N GLY A 127 -15.42 -11.49 -10.27
CA GLY A 127 -15.11 -10.47 -9.26
C GLY A 127 -16.14 -9.33 -9.18
N ARG A 128 -16.93 -9.09 -10.24
CA ARG A 128 -18.10 -8.18 -10.19
C ARG A 128 -19.33 -8.79 -9.53
N ARG A 129 -19.36 -10.11 -9.34
CA ARG A 129 -20.50 -10.83 -8.74
C ARG A 129 -20.24 -11.22 -7.29
N TRP A 130 -18.97 -11.44 -6.94
CA TRP A 130 -18.57 -11.94 -5.63
C TRP A 130 -17.44 -11.10 -5.04
N SER A 131 -17.55 -10.77 -3.75
CA SER A 131 -16.37 -10.38 -2.97
C SER A 131 -15.50 -11.61 -2.81
N LEU A 132 -14.26 -11.61 -3.31
CA LEU A 132 -13.43 -12.82 -3.39
C LEU A 132 -11.94 -12.53 -3.18
N VAL A 133 -11.18 -13.59 -2.87
CA VAL A 133 -9.71 -13.57 -2.93
C VAL A 133 -9.28 -14.23 -4.24
N ALA A 134 -8.68 -13.46 -5.14
CA ALA A 134 -8.15 -13.94 -6.41
C ALA A 134 -6.64 -14.15 -6.33
N GLU A 135 -6.18 -15.34 -6.70
CA GLU A 135 -4.75 -15.68 -6.78
C GLU A 135 -4.27 -15.77 -8.23
N GLY A 136 -3.11 -15.19 -8.53
CA GLY A 136 -2.54 -15.28 -9.87
C GLY A 136 -1.11 -14.75 -10.01
N ARG A 137 -0.85 -14.08 -11.15
CA ARG A 137 0.43 -13.45 -11.49
C ARG A 137 0.28 -11.97 -11.84
N ASP A 138 -0.90 -11.57 -12.27
CA ASP A 138 -1.25 -10.26 -12.83
C ASP A 138 -2.65 -9.80 -12.37
N MET A 139 -3.12 -10.32 -11.23
CA MET A 139 -4.46 -10.02 -10.72
C MET A 139 -4.57 -8.54 -10.35
N GLY A 140 -3.62 -8.00 -9.59
CA GLY A 140 -3.63 -6.60 -9.16
C GLY A 140 -3.17 -5.60 -10.23
N THR A 141 -2.56 -6.06 -11.33
CA THR A 141 -2.04 -5.19 -12.39
C THR A 141 -2.93 -5.14 -13.63
N ARG A 142 -3.56 -6.25 -14.02
CA ARG A 142 -4.32 -6.36 -15.29
C ARG A 142 -5.77 -6.78 -15.11
N VAL A 143 -6.03 -7.75 -14.23
CA VAL A 143 -7.38 -8.32 -14.10
C VAL A 143 -8.27 -7.42 -13.24
N PHE A 144 -7.77 -7.05 -12.08
CA PHE A 144 -8.41 -6.20 -11.07
C PHE A 144 -7.49 -5.03 -10.66
N PRO A 145 -7.18 -4.10 -11.58
CA PRO A 145 -6.39 -2.91 -11.26
C PRO A 145 -7.08 -2.00 -10.24
N GLU A 146 -8.39 -2.14 -10.03
CA GLU A 146 -9.16 -1.39 -9.02
C GLU A 146 -9.37 -2.20 -7.72
N ALA A 147 -8.71 -3.35 -7.56
CA ALA A 147 -8.82 -4.13 -6.33
C ALA A 147 -8.37 -3.29 -5.12
N ARG A 148 -9.22 -3.21 -4.09
CA ARG A 148 -8.97 -2.41 -2.89
C ARG A 148 -7.72 -2.86 -2.13
N TYR A 149 -7.45 -4.16 -2.14
CA TYR A 149 -6.29 -4.75 -1.49
C TYR A 149 -5.52 -5.61 -2.49
N LYS A 150 -4.27 -5.24 -2.73
CA LYS A 150 -3.36 -5.95 -3.63
C LYS A 150 -2.14 -6.38 -2.85
N PHE A 151 -1.85 -7.67 -2.87
CA PHE A 151 -0.69 -8.26 -2.22
C PHE A 151 0.22 -8.89 -3.26
N PHE A 152 1.51 -8.66 -3.10
CA PHE A 152 2.54 -9.35 -3.87
C PHE A 152 3.40 -10.15 -2.90
N LEU A 153 3.23 -11.47 -2.88
CA LEU A 153 4.06 -12.36 -2.08
C LEU A 153 5.37 -12.61 -2.79
N ASP A 154 6.49 -12.42 -2.10
CA ASP A 154 7.82 -12.76 -2.62
C ASP A 154 8.58 -13.66 -1.63
N ALA A 155 9.66 -14.26 -2.10
CA ALA A 155 10.65 -14.92 -1.25
C ALA A 155 11.96 -15.09 -2.01
N ARG A 156 13.07 -15.09 -1.26
CA ARG A 156 14.39 -15.44 -1.77
C ARG A 156 14.37 -16.76 -2.56
N PRO A 157 14.98 -16.84 -3.75
CA PRO A 157 15.00 -18.05 -4.58
C PRO A 157 15.43 -19.31 -3.83
N GLU A 158 16.39 -19.19 -2.93
CA GLU A 158 16.95 -20.27 -2.13
C GLU A 158 15.88 -20.87 -1.20
N VAL A 159 15.11 -20.01 -0.53
CA VAL A 159 14.00 -20.43 0.34
C VAL A 159 12.91 -21.14 -0.45
N ARG A 160 12.60 -20.66 -1.67
CA ARG A 160 11.61 -21.30 -2.55
C ARG A 160 12.10 -22.66 -3.05
N ALA A 161 13.39 -22.79 -3.38
CA ALA A 161 13.99 -24.06 -3.75
C ALA A 161 13.90 -25.08 -2.60
N GLU A 162 14.21 -24.66 -1.37
CA GLU A 162 14.09 -25.53 -0.18
C GLU A 162 12.66 -25.99 0.09
N ARG A 163 11.68 -25.09 -0.06
CA ARG A 163 10.25 -25.44 0.07
C ARG A 163 9.84 -26.46 -0.99
N ARG A 164 10.33 -26.29 -2.23
CA ARG A 164 10.03 -27.20 -3.33
C ARG A 164 10.69 -28.56 -3.17
N CYS A 165 11.94 -28.61 -2.71
CA CYS A 165 12.63 -29.86 -2.39
C CYS A 165 11.88 -30.63 -1.29
N ARG A 166 11.41 -29.94 -0.25
CA ARG A 166 10.56 -30.56 0.80
C ARG A 166 9.26 -31.13 0.22
N GLU A 167 8.56 -30.37 -0.62
CA GLU A 167 7.31 -30.83 -1.27
C GLU A 167 7.53 -32.09 -2.14
N LEU A 168 8.68 -32.19 -2.81
CA LEU A 168 9.06 -33.37 -3.59
C LEU A 168 9.42 -34.56 -2.70
N ALA A 169 10.17 -34.32 -1.63
CA ALA A 169 10.51 -35.35 -0.65
C ALA A 169 9.25 -35.94 0.03
N ASP A 170 8.26 -35.10 0.35
CA ASP A 170 6.96 -35.53 0.90
C ASP A 170 6.16 -36.42 -0.07
N ARG A 171 6.48 -36.38 -1.37
CA ARG A 171 5.92 -37.26 -2.43
C ARG A 171 6.80 -38.49 -2.72
N GLY A 172 7.90 -38.66 -2.00
CA GLY A 172 8.87 -39.74 -2.22
C GLY A 172 9.81 -39.48 -3.41
N GLU A 173 9.89 -38.24 -3.91
CA GLU A 173 10.77 -37.85 -5.01
C GLU A 173 12.04 -37.18 -4.46
N THR A 174 13.21 -37.60 -4.95
CA THR A 174 14.49 -36.98 -4.58
C THR A 174 14.86 -35.94 -5.61
N ALA A 175 15.07 -34.69 -5.19
CA ALA A 175 15.46 -33.60 -6.08
C ALA A 175 16.68 -32.86 -5.54
N ASP A 176 17.65 -32.63 -6.42
CA ASP A 176 18.84 -31.84 -6.13
C ASP A 176 18.49 -30.35 -5.96
N LYS A 177 18.94 -29.75 -4.86
CA LYS A 177 18.60 -28.37 -4.48
C LYS A 177 19.11 -27.37 -5.51
N ASP A 178 20.31 -27.55 -6.03
CA ASP A 178 20.92 -26.63 -6.99
C ASP A 178 20.20 -26.68 -8.34
N THR A 179 19.78 -27.88 -8.77
CA THR A 179 18.94 -28.07 -9.95
C THR A 179 17.59 -27.39 -9.81
N VAL A 180 16.94 -27.53 -8.65
CA VAL A 180 15.64 -26.87 -8.36
C VAL A 180 15.81 -25.35 -8.31
N LEU A 181 16.88 -24.85 -7.69
CA LEU A 181 17.18 -23.43 -7.62
C LEU A 181 17.40 -22.82 -9.01
N ALA A 182 18.20 -23.48 -9.86
CA ALA A 182 18.45 -23.05 -11.23
C ALA A 182 17.16 -23.02 -12.06
N ALA A 183 16.29 -24.03 -11.92
CA ALA A 183 15.01 -24.09 -12.60
C ALA A 183 14.05 -22.97 -12.14
N ILE A 184 14.05 -22.65 -10.84
CA ILE A 184 13.27 -21.55 -10.28
C ILE A 184 13.77 -20.21 -10.82
N ALA A 185 15.08 -19.96 -10.78
CA ALA A 185 15.68 -18.72 -11.25
C ALA A 185 15.42 -18.48 -12.74
N ALA A 186 15.60 -19.51 -13.59
CA ALA A 186 15.32 -19.42 -15.01
C ALA A 186 13.85 -19.09 -15.30
N ARG A 187 12.93 -19.66 -14.50
CA ARG A 187 11.50 -19.41 -14.62
C ARG A 187 11.13 -18.00 -14.18
N ASP A 188 11.70 -17.51 -13.08
CA ASP A 188 11.42 -16.15 -12.60
C ASP A 188 11.92 -15.10 -13.59
N GLU A 189 13.09 -15.31 -14.18
CA GLU A 189 13.63 -14.42 -15.22
C GLU A 189 12.70 -14.37 -16.44
N GLN A 190 12.23 -15.54 -16.88
CA GLN A 190 11.25 -15.63 -17.97
C GLN A 190 9.92 -14.95 -17.62
N ASP A 191 9.40 -15.16 -16.42
CA ASP A 191 8.14 -14.58 -15.95
C ASP A 191 8.25 -13.05 -15.74
N ARG A 192 9.41 -12.52 -15.35
CA ARG A 192 9.67 -11.08 -15.14
C ARG A 192 9.95 -10.32 -16.44
N ASN A 193 10.54 -10.98 -17.44
CA ASN A 193 10.96 -10.34 -18.69
C ASN A 193 10.05 -10.63 -19.89
N ARG A 194 8.93 -11.32 -19.68
CA ARG A 194 7.95 -11.51 -20.76
C ARG A 194 7.43 -10.16 -21.27
N VAL A 195 7.37 -10.03 -22.60
CA VAL A 195 6.91 -8.82 -23.30
C VAL A 195 5.46 -8.48 -22.94
N VAL A 196 4.64 -9.50 -22.68
CA VAL A 196 3.23 -9.35 -22.31
C VAL A 196 3.04 -9.73 -20.84
N ASP A 197 2.56 -8.77 -20.06
CA ASP A 197 2.13 -8.89 -18.66
C ASP A 197 3.19 -9.39 -17.66
N PRO A 198 4.41 -8.85 -17.63
CA PRO A 198 5.48 -9.33 -16.75
C PRO A 198 5.04 -9.48 -15.28
N LEU A 199 5.54 -10.51 -14.60
CA LEU A 199 5.30 -10.71 -13.18
C LEU A 199 5.92 -9.54 -12.40
N ARG A 200 5.09 -8.56 -12.07
CA ARG A 200 5.47 -7.37 -11.33
C ARG A 200 4.38 -7.01 -10.33
N PRO A 201 4.75 -6.50 -9.15
CA PRO A 201 3.77 -5.94 -8.23
C PRO A 201 3.05 -4.76 -8.89
N ALA A 202 1.76 -4.58 -8.56
CA ALA A 202 1.09 -3.32 -8.84
C ALA A 202 1.75 -2.18 -8.03
N SER A 203 1.65 -0.95 -8.52
CA SER A 203 2.28 0.22 -7.87
C SER A 203 1.80 0.46 -6.43
N ASP A 204 0.58 0.03 -6.14
CA ASP A 204 -0.10 0.12 -4.85
C ASP A 204 -0.20 -1.24 -4.13
N ALA A 205 0.51 -2.27 -4.61
CA ALA A 205 0.53 -3.57 -3.95
C ALA A 205 1.41 -3.55 -2.69
N VAL A 206 0.91 -4.15 -1.61
CA VAL A 206 1.69 -4.45 -0.42
C VAL A 206 2.60 -5.65 -0.73
N ILE A 207 3.91 -5.42 -0.74
CA ILE A 207 4.90 -6.47 -0.92
C ILE A 207 5.10 -7.19 0.42
N VAL A 208 4.90 -8.51 0.42
CA VAL A 208 5.05 -9.36 1.60
C VAL A 208 6.18 -10.35 1.34
N ASP A 209 7.34 -10.12 1.95
CA ASP A 209 8.44 -11.08 1.92
C ASP A 209 8.12 -12.24 2.87
N THR A 210 7.95 -13.43 2.28
CA THR A 210 7.62 -14.66 3.02
C THR A 210 8.87 -15.46 3.41
N SER A 211 10.08 -14.96 3.14
CA SER A 211 11.34 -15.73 3.30
C SER A 211 11.52 -16.29 4.71
N ASP A 212 11.29 -15.45 5.72
CA ASP A 212 11.52 -15.77 7.14
C ASP A 212 10.20 -15.89 7.93
N LEU A 213 9.07 -15.97 7.23
CA LEU A 213 7.75 -16.05 7.85
C LEU A 213 7.16 -17.46 7.68
N SER A 214 6.54 -17.96 8.75
CA SER A 214 5.68 -19.13 8.70
C SER A 214 4.38 -18.85 7.93
N PRO A 215 3.68 -19.89 7.42
CA PRO A 215 2.39 -19.70 6.76
C PRO A 215 1.33 -19.01 7.63
N GLU A 216 1.44 -19.08 8.95
CA GLU A 216 0.53 -18.40 9.90
C GLU A 216 0.87 -16.91 10.02
N GLU A 217 2.16 -16.58 10.13
CA GLU A 217 2.61 -15.20 10.17
C GLU A 217 2.30 -14.46 8.87
N VAL A 218 2.49 -15.11 7.72
CA VAL A 218 2.09 -14.53 6.42
C VAL A 218 0.58 -14.26 6.41
N LEU A 219 -0.25 -15.19 6.87
CA LEU A 219 -1.70 -14.99 6.95
C LEU A 219 -2.06 -13.82 7.87
N ASN A 220 -1.39 -13.70 9.03
CA ASN A 220 -1.62 -12.62 9.98
C ASN A 220 -1.26 -11.26 9.36
N VAL A 221 -0.13 -11.15 8.66
CA VAL A 221 0.26 -9.92 7.94
C VAL A 221 -0.81 -9.52 6.92
N LEU A 222 -1.34 -10.48 6.15
CA LEU A 222 -2.39 -10.19 5.18
C LEU A 222 -3.71 -9.79 5.85
N LEU A 223 -4.11 -10.50 6.91
CA LEU A 223 -5.32 -10.16 7.67
C LEU A 223 -5.20 -8.80 8.34
N GLU A 224 -4.04 -8.47 8.90
CA GLU A 224 -3.77 -7.15 9.45
C GLU A 224 -3.85 -6.08 8.38
N ALA A 225 -3.30 -6.30 7.18
CA ALA A 225 -3.39 -5.33 6.10
C ALA A 225 -4.83 -5.15 5.56
N VAL A 226 -5.62 -6.22 5.50
CA VAL A 226 -7.03 -6.15 5.08
C VAL A 226 -7.91 -5.53 6.17
N ARG A 227 -7.65 -5.84 7.46
CA ARG A 227 -8.39 -5.33 8.62
C ARG A 227 -7.90 -3.96 9.07
N ALA A 228 -6.69 -3.56 8.70
CA ALA A 228 -6.19 -2.22 8.90
C ALA A 228 -7.12 -1.29 8.14
N PRO A 229 -7.75 -0.31 8.81
CA PRO A 229 -8.55 0.66 8.11
C PRO A 229 -7.65 1.38 7.11
N ALA A 230 -8.13 1.56 5.88
CA ALA A 230 -7.43 2.20 4.77
C ALA A 230 -7.08 3.69 5.03
N PHE A 231 -7.35 4.19 6.24
CA PHE A 231 -7.02 5.53 6.71
C PHE A 231 -6.64 5.44 8.20
N SER A 232 -5.50 6.02 8.57
CA SER A 232 -4.99 6.00 9.95
C SER A 232 -5.94 6.65 10.97
N HIS A 233 -6.85 7.51 10.51
CA HIS A 233 -7.78 8.26 11.35
C HIS A 233 -9.26 7.86 11.20
N LEU A 234 -9.57 6.78 10.46
CA LEU A 234 -10.92 6.22 10.40
C LEU A 234 -10.93 4.82 11.00
N ALA A 235 -11.94 4.52 11.81
CA ALA A 235 -12.25 3.16 12.22
C ALA A 235 -12.93 2.39 11.09
N ALA A 236 -13.05 1.06 11.26
CA ALA A 236 -13.64 0.17 10.26
C ALA A 236 -15.11 0.50 9.93
N ASP A 237 -15.80 1.24 10.80
CA ASP A 237 -17.18 1.71 10.64
C ASP A 237 -17.29 3.13 10.03
N GLY A 238 -16.17 3.74 9.63
CA GLY A 238 -16.14 5.09 9.08
C GLY A 238 -16.20 6.21 10.14
N SER A 239 -16.16 5.89 11.44
CA SER A 239 -16.03 6.89 12.49
C SER A 239 -14.58 7.39 12.62
N LEU A 240 -14.41 8.65 13.05
CA LEU A 240 -13.08 9.22 13.29
C LEU A 240 -12.45 8.56 14.52
N ARG A 241 -11.19 8.11 14.40
CA ARG A 241 -10.43 7.51 15.50
C ARG A 241 -9.01 8.07 15.55
N MET A 242 -8.49 8.29 16.74
CA MET A 242 -7.07 8.62 16.96
C MET A 242 -6.20 7.36 16.79
N VAL A 243 -5.05 7.51 16.13
CA VAL A 243 -4.07 6.41 15.96
C VAL A 243 -3.53 5.98 17.32
N ASP A 244 -3.69 4.72 17.69
CA ASP A 244 -3.08 4.21 18.92
C ASP A 244 -1.54 4.14 18.77
N VAL A 245 -0.82 4.79 19.68
CA VAL A 245 0.65 4.80 19.73
C VAL A 245 1.19 3.99 20.91
N GLY A 246 0.34 3.36 21.73
CA GLY A 246 0.71 2.74 23.01
C GLY A 246 1.82 1.70 22.92
N THR A 247 1.83 0.88 21.87
CA THR A 247 2.82 -0.19 21.62
C THR A 247 4.07 0.29 20.88
N LYS A 248 4.13 1.55 20.45
CA LYS A 248 5.30 2.08 19.74
C LYS A 248 6.43 2.38 20.74
N VAL A 249 7.65 2.14 20.29
CA VAL A 249 8.87 2.49 21.04
C VAL A 249 9.06 3.99 21.02
N GLU A 250 9.44 4.56 22.17
CA GLU A 250 9.82 5.97 22.27
C GLU A 250 11.17 6.20 21.62
N THR A 251 11.28 7.29 20.86
CA THR A 251 12.55 7.72 20.27
C THR A 251 12.65 9.22 20.40
N ASP A 252 13.87 9.75 20.33
CA ASP A 252 14.06 11.19 20.18
C ASP A 252 13.50 11.65 18.83
N ARG A 253 12.80 12.77 18.88
CA ARG A 253 12.11 13.38 17.75
C ARG A 253 12.55 14.82 17.63
N VAL A 254 12.83 15.21 16.40
CA VAL A 254 13.12 16.60 16.03
C VAL A 254 12.32 16.93 14.79
N ALA A 255 11.74 18.11 14.74
CA ALA A 255 11.15 18.67 13.53
C ALA A 255 11.56 20.14 13.39
N ARG A 256 11.82 20.56 12.15
CA ARG A 256 12.01 21.97 11.80
C ARG A 256 11.07 22.36 10.68
N ALA A 257 10.44 23.52 10.82
CA ALA A 257 9.57 24.08 9.80
C ALA A 257 9.97 25.53 9.48
N ARG A 258 9.60 26.00 8.30
CA ARG A 258 9.81 27.35 7.81
C ARG A 258 8.47 28.02 7.54
N ALA A 259 8.43 29.35 7.65
CA ALA A 259 7.51 30.20 6.92
C ALA A 259 8.18 31.52 6.54
N VAL A 260 7.55 32.26 5.63
CA VAL A 260 8.02 33.57 5.16
C VAL A 260 6.88 34.56 5.25
N VAL A 261 7.14 35.72 5.85
CA VAL A 261 6.23 36.87 5.87
C VAL A 261 6.82 37.95 4.99
N GLU A 262 6.26 38.12 3.79
CA GLU A 262 6.65 39.17 2.85
C GLU A 262 5.93 40.46 3.16
N MET A 263 6.65 41.57 3.06
CA MET A 263 6.15 42.90 3.34
C MET A 263 6.87 43.93 2.45
N ARG A 264 6.43 45.18 2.52
CA ARG A 264 7.13 46.29 1.86
C ARG A 264 8.40 46.65 2.63
N ALA A 265 9.39 47.20 1.93
CA ALA A 265 10.65 47.65 2.53
C ALA A 265 10.42 48.62 3.69
N GLU A 266 9.44 49.53 3.58
CA GLU A 266 9.12 50.50 4.62
C GLU A 266 8.59 49.83 5.90
N THR A 267 7.78 48.77 5.76
CA THR A 267 7.28 47.99 6.91
C THR A 267 8.42 47.22 7.57
N LEU A 268 9.32 46.65 6.76
CA LEU A 268 10.49 45.91 7.25
C LEU A 268 11.45 46.83 8.01
N ASP A 269 11.65 48.06 7.52
CA ASP A 269 12.47 49.07 8.19
C ASP A 269 11.88 49.52 9.53
N LEU A 270 10.55 49.67 9.61
CA LEU A 270 9.88 49.95 10.88
C LEU A 270 10.03 48.79 11.87
N LEU A 271 9.93 47.54 11.39
CA LEU A 271 10.16 46.35 12.20
C LEU A 271 11.61 46.31 12.73
N ARG A 272 12.61 46.58 11.87
CA ARG A 272 14.03 46.61 12.26
C ARG A 272 14.38 47.64 13.33
N ARG A 273 13.65 48.75 13.36
CA ARG A 273 13.88 49.88 14.28
C ARG A 273 12.97 49.81 15.52
N ASP A 274 12.23 48.73 15.70
CA ASP A 274 11.21 48.57 16.76
C ASP A 274 10.21 49.74 16.81
N ALA A 275 9.88 50.29 15.63
CA ALA A 275 9.07 51.49 15.47
C ALA A 275 7.61 51.19 15.07
N LEU A 276 7.20 49.92 15.14
CA LEU A 276 5.82 49.51 14.85
C LEU A 276 4.88 49.86 16.03
N PRO A 277 3.62 50.26 15.77
CA PRO A 277 2.71 50.76 16.81
C PRO A 277 2.39 49.78 17.94
N LYS A 278 2.52 48.48 17.70
CA LYS A 278 2.14 47.40 18.62
C LYS A 278 3.30 46.89 19.48
N GLY A 279 4.51 47.44 19.35
CA GLY A 279 5.69 47.04 20.12
C GLY A 279 6.54 45.97 19.44
N ASP A 280 7.28 45.20 20.23
CA ASP A 280 8.26 44.20 19.75
C ASP A 280 7.55 43.03 19.03
N VAL A 281 7.65 43.06 17.71
CA VAL A 281 6.98 42.09 16.83
C VAL A 281 7.63 40.72 16.91
N LEU A 282 8.96 40.64 16.92
CA LEU A 282 9.67 39.36 16.84
C LEU A 282 9.61 38.62 18.17
N ALA A 283 9.74 39.31 19.30
CA ALA A 283 9.56 38.70 20.61
C ALA A 283 8.13 38.19 20.81
N THR A 284 7.13 38.99 20.41
CA THR A 284 5.71 38.58 20.49
C THR A 284 5.45 37.36 19.61
N ALA A 285 5.93 37.36 18.37
CA ALA A 285 5.81 36.22 17.46
C ALA A 285 6.52 34.96 17.97
N LYS A 286 7.68 35.11 18.63
CA LYS A 286 8.42 34.01 19.25
C LYS A 286 7.61 33.33 20.35
N ILE A 287 7.08 34.13 21.27
CA ILE A 287 6.25 33.62 22.38
C ILE A 287 5.02 32.92 21.82
N ALA A 288 4.34 33.52 20.85
CA ALA A 288 3.16 32.94 20.21
C ALA A 288 3.47 31.59 19.55
N GLY A 289 4.58 31.49 18.81
CA GLY A 289 5.02 30.23 18.20
C GLY A 289 5.33 29.13 19.22
N ILE A 290 6.03 29.47 20.31
CA ILE A 290 6.33 28.51 21.40
C ILE A 290 5.05 28.06 22.12
N MET A 291 4.10 28.97 22.35
CA MET A 291 2.81 28.62 22.95
C MET A 291 1.99 27.72 22.04
N ALA A 292 2.00 27.99 20.73
CA ALA A 292 1.31 27.18 19.74
C ALA A 292 1.86 25.74 19.71
N ALA A 293 3.19 25.55 19.70
CA ALA A 293 3.80 24.23 19.75
C ALA A 293 3.31 23.39 20.96
N LYS A 294 3.11 24.02 22.12
CA LYS A 294 2.64 23.34 23.34
C LYS A 294 1.17 22.92 23.29
N ARG A 295 0.38 23.55 22.42
CA ARG A 295 -1.09 23.42 22.36
C ARG A 295 -1.58 22.93 20.99
N THR A 296 -0.70 22.36 20.18
CA THR A 296 -1.04 21.84 18.85
C THR A 296 -2.19 20.83 18.89
N TRP A 297 -2.19 19.95 19.89
CA TRP A 297 -3.22 18.92 20.08
C TRP A 297 -4.62 19.48 20.41
N GLU A 298 -4.71 20.72 20.90
CA GLU A 298 -6.00 21.39 21.11
C GLU A 298 -6.62 21.89 19.79
N MET A 299 -5.76 22.17 18.81
CA MET A 299 -6.16 22.84 17.56
C MET A 299 -6.26 21.88 16.38
N ILE A 300 -5.42 20.83 16.35
CA ILE A 300 -5.41 19.84 15.29
C ILE A 300 -6.10 18.57 15.80
N PRO A 301 -7.29 18.21 15.28
CA PRO A 301 -8.01 17.04 15.73
C PRO A 301 -7.16 15.77 15.61
N LEU A 302 -7.30 14.88 16.60
CA LEU A 302 -6.63 13.57 16.62
C LEU A 302 -5.09 13.63 16.71
N CYS A 303 -4.49 14.80 16.96
CA CYS A 303 -3.11 14.91 17.42
C CYS A 303 -2.99 14.47 18.88
N HIS A 304 -1.88 13.81 19.22
CA HIS A 304 -1.60 13.42 20.60
C HIS A 304 -1.04 14.62 21.37
N PRO A 305 -1.37 14.77 22.66
CA PRO A 305 -0.61 15.68 23.52
C PRO A 305 0.83 15.17 23.64
N LEU A 306 1.80 16.02 23.29
CA LEU A 306 3.22 15.70 23.35
C LEU A 306 3.90 16.47 24.49
N SER A 307 4.73 15.76 25.26
CA SER A 307 5.60 16.36 26.27
C SER A 307 6.87 16.92 25.61
N ILE A 308 6.72 18.07 24.93
CA ILE A 308 7.84 18.69 24.22
C ILE A 308 8.99 19.04 25.18
N THR A 309 10.21 18.72 24.79
CA THR A 309 11.42 18.98 25.58
C THR A 309 12.09 20.29 25.15
N TYR A 310 11.86 20.74 23.92
CA TYR A 310 12.38 21.99 23.38
C TYR A 310 11.45 22.56 22.31
N ALA A 311 11.28 23.88 22.30
CA ALA A 311 10.65 24.62 21.21
C ALA A 311 11.30 26.00 21.09
N ASP A 312 11.64 26.39 19.86
CA ASP A 312 12.20 27.70 19.57
C ASP A 312 11.76 28.22 18.19
N VAL A 313 11.80 29.54 18.04
CA VAL A 313 11.56 30.25 16.78
C VAL A 313 12.71 31.22 16.54
N ARG A 314 13.33 31.11 15.37
CA ARG A 314 14.43 31.95 14.89
C ARG A 314 13.95 32.78 13.71
N PHE A 315 14.41 34.03 13.63
CA PHE A 315 14.03 34.96 12.58
C PHE A 315 15.27 35.42 11.81
N THR A 316 15.14 35.51 10.49
CA THR A 316 16.12 36.10 9.59
C THR A 316 15.43 37.19 8.79
N ILE A 317 15.97 38.40 8.84
CA ILE A 317 15.48 39.52 8.04
C ILE A 317 16.13 39.47 6.66
N GLN A 318 15.31 39.48 5.61
CA GLN A 318 15.72 39.47 4.22
C GLN A 318 15.33 40.79 3.55
N ASP A 319 16.27 41.44 2.87
CA ASP A 319 16.03 42.72 2.18
C ASP A 319 15.33 42.57 0.82
N GLU A 320 15.65 41.53 0.04
CA GLU A 320 15.18 41.38 -1.33
C GLU A 320 14.75 39.92 -1.64
N PRO A 321 13.46 39.67 -1.94
CA PRO A 321 12.33 40.56 -1.63
C PRO A 321 12.22 40.81 -0.11
N PRO A 322 11.70 41.98 0.34
CA PRO A 322 11.65 42.31 1.77
C PRO A 322 10.76 41.33 2.55
N ALA A 323 11.36 40.60 3.50
CA ALA A 323 10.67 39.56 4.22
C ALA A 323 11.26 39.26 5.60
N VAL A 324 10.44 38.66 6.47
CA VAL A 324 10.90 37.95 7.66
C VAL A 324 10.79 36.46 7.39
N ILE A 325 11.93 35.79 7.30
CA ILE A 325 12.00 34.33 7.27
C ILE A 325 11.99 33.85 8.73
N LEU A 326 11.15 32.88 9.04
CA LEU A 326 11.12 32.27 10.36
C LEU A 326 11.26 30.76 10.29
N GLU A 327 12.11 30.24 11.17
CA GLU A 327 12.38 28.82 11.33
C GLU A 327 12.01 28.39 12.74
N THR A 328 11.19 27.34 12.82
CA THR A 328 10.84 26.71 14.09
C THR A 328 11.61 25.43 14.27
N GLU A 329 11.93 25.10 15.51
CA GLU A 329 12.49 23.81 15.87
C GLU A 329 11.80 23.29 17.13
N VAL A 330 11.26 22.07 17.06
CA VAL A 330 10.60 21.41 18.18
C VAL A 330 11.21 20.03 18.39
N ARG A 331 11.43 19.67 19.66
CA ARG A 331 11.99 18.38 20.06
C ARG A 331 11.13 17.74 21.15
N THR A 332 11.10 16.42 21.16
CA THR A 332 10.47 15.60 22.20
C THR A 332 11.11 14.21 22.21
N THR A 333 10.97 13.48 23.31
CA THR A 333 11.12 12.03 23.30
C THR A 333 9.72 11.43 23.32
N GLY A 334 9.37 10.58 22.36
CA GLY A 334 7.99 10.12 22.24
C GLY A 334 7.71 9.08 21.17
N LYS A 335 6.49 8.55 21.24
CA LYS A 335 5.97 7.45 20.41
C LYS A 335 5.46 7.89 19.03
N THR A 336 5.27 9.19 18.85
CA THR A 336 4.83 9.83 17.60
C THR A 336 5.75 10.99 17.24
N GLY A 337 5.69 11.44 15.99
CA GLY A 337 6.47 12.59 15.52
C GLY A 337 5.99 13.92 16.08
N VAL A 338 6.79 14.97 15.84
CA VAL A 338 6.61 16.34 16.37
C VAL A 338 6.52 17.40 15.24
N GLU A 339 6.22 16.93 14.03
CA GLU A 339 6.14 17.76 12.82
C GLU A 339 5.02 18.80 12.91
N MET A 340 3.89 18.41 13.49
CA MET A 340 2.72 19.28 13.60
C MET A 340 2.96 20.42 14.56
N GLU A 341 3.71 20.20 15.64
CA GLU A 341 4.09 21.24 16.60
C GLU A 341 5.01 22.27 15.94
N ALA A 342 5.98 21.84 15.12
CA ALA A 342 6.86 22.74 14.39
C ALA A 342 6.10 23.57 13.33
N LEU A 343 5.22 22.92 12.54
CA LEU A 343 4.41 23.58 11.52
C LEU A 343 3.40 24.56 12.13
N PHE A 344 2.76 24.18 13.23
CA PHE A 344 1.77 25.03 13.89
C PHE A 344 2.42 26.22 14.60
N ALA A 345 3.63 26.05 15.15
CA ALA A 345 4.44 27.14 15.65
C ALA A 345 4.81 28.15 14.55
N ALA A 346 5.23 27.67 13.37
CA ALA A 346 5.60 28.53 12.25
C ALA A 346 4.42 29.37 11.75
N GLN A 347 3.25 28.73 11.56
CA GLN A 347 2.02 29.42 11.15
C GLN A 347 1.59 30.47 12.16
N THR A 348 1.61 30.12 13.46
CA THR A 348 1.16 31.04 14.52
C THR A 348 2.12 32.22 14.66
N ALA A 349 3.43 31.99 14.59
CA ALA A 349 4.42 33.05 14.60
C ALA A 349 4.24 34.00 13.40
N ALA A 350 4.06 33.45 12.19
CA ALA A 350 3.81 34.24 10.98
C ALA A 350 2.53 35.08 11.07
N ALA A 351 1.42 34.49 11.54
CA ALA A 351 0.16 35.20 11.75
C ALA A 351 0.31 36.30 12.82
N THR A 352 1.15 36.08 13.82
CA THR A 352 1.44 37.08 14.86
C THR A 352 2.22 38.26 14.29
N ILE A 353 3.25 38.02 13.46
CA ILE A 353 3.94 39.11 12.75
C ILE A 353 2.95 39.92 11.92
N TYR A 354 2.07 39.23 11.19
CA TYR A 354 1.04 39.89 10.41
C TYR A 354 0.13 40.76 11.31
N ASP A 355 -0.38 40.22 12.43
CA ASP A 355 -1.25 40.98 13.33
C ASP A 355 -0.55 42.22 13.91
N MET A 356 0.73 42.09 14.24
CA MET A 356 1.53 43.18 14.81
C MET A 356 1.82 44.28 13.81
N ALA A 357 1.95 43.95 12.51
CA ALA A 357 2.27 44.92 11.45
C ALA A 357 1.06 45.40 10.63
N LYS A 358 -0.14 44.78 10.77
CA LYS A 358 -1.32 45.11 9.94
C LYS A 358 -1.83 46.55 10.01
N ALA A 359 -1.41 47.30 11.05
CA ALA A 359 -1.71 48.72 11.17
C ALA A 359 -0.94 49.57 10.15
N VAL A 360 0.25 49.12 9.74
CA VAL A 360 1.14 49.79 8.77
C VAL A 360 0.95 49.24 7.36
N GLN A 361 0.74 47.93 7.24
CA GLN A 361 0.56 47.27 5.95
C GLN A 361 -0.44 46.12 6.04
N LYS A 362 -1.46 46.09 5.18
CA LYS A 362 -2.51 45.05 5.21
C LYS A 362 -2.34 43.98 4.13
N ASP A 363 -1.51 44.20 3.13
CA ASP A 363 -1.31 43.30 1.98
C ASP A 363 -0.04 42.45 2.12
N MET A 364 0.44 42.23 3.35
CA MET A 364 1.54 41.29 3.61
C MET A 364 1.13 39.85 3.21
N ILE A 365 2.11 39.03 2.83
CA ILE A 365 1.88 37.66 2.39
C ILE A 365 2.57 36.69 3.34
N ILE A 366 1.82 35.72 3.87
CA ILE A 366 2.39 34.55 4.55
C ILE A 366 2.49 33.42 3.53
N ARG A 367 3.70 32.93 3.27
CA ARG A 367 3.95 31.83 2.33
C ARG A 367 5.01 30.87 2.83
N ASP A 368 5.22 29.80 2.06
CA ASP A 368 6.22 28.76 2.27
C ASP A 368 6.21 28.17 3.69
N VAL A 369 5.01 27.95 4.23
CA VAL A 369 4.82 27.16 5.44
C VAL A 369 5.10 25.70 5.09
N ARG A 370 6.28 25.20 5.44
CA ARG A 370 6.69 23.82 5.11
C ARG A 370 7.61 23.20 6.14
N LEU A 371 7.60 21.87 6.18
CA LEU A 371 8.56 21.09 6.96
C LEU A 371 9.90 21.08 6.22
N LEU A 372 10.97 21.47 6.90
CA LEU A 372 12.34 21.45 6.38
C LEU A 372 13.06 20.15 6.75
N TYR A 373 12.81 19.67 7.97
CA TYR A 373 13.56 18.57 8.55
C TYR A 373 12.70 17.80 9.53
N LYS A 374 12.86 16.48 9.57
CA LYS A 374 12.47 15.68 10.72
C LYS A 374 13.39 14.49 10.92
N ALA A 375 13.48 14.04 12.17
CA ALA A 375 14.18 12.81 12.51
C ALA A 375 13.46 12.03 13.62
N GLY A 376 13.72 10.72 13.65
CA GLY A 376 13.25 9.79 14.67
C GLY A 376 12.13 8.85 14.22
N GLY A 377 11.95 7.77 14.98
CA GLY A 377 11.00 6.68 14.73
C GLY A 377 11.21 5.91 13.44
N LYS A 378 10.18 5.14 13.04
CA LYS A 378 10.29 4.18 11.93
C LYS A 378 10.56 4.81 10.56
N SER A 379 10.08 6.04 10.32
CA SER A 379 10.26 6.71 9.03
C SER A 379 11.66 7.31 8.83
N GLY A 380 12.52 7.26 9.85
CA GLY A 380 13.87 7.80 9.77
C GLY A 380 13.91 9.32 9.59
N GLU A 381 14.97 9.78 8.92
CA GLU A 381 15.25 11.19 8.65
C GLU A 381 14.62 11.66 7.34
N PHE A 382 14.07 12.86 7.35
CA PHE A 382 13.60 13.55 6.15
C PHE A 382 14.23 14.94 6.11
N VAL A 383 14.69 15.31 4.92
CA VAL A 383 15.25 16.63 4.59
C VAL A 383 14.52 17.11 3.34
N ALA A 384 13.89 18.28 3.41
CA ALA A 384 13.24 18.88 2.26
C ALA A 384 14.28 19.33 1.23
N ALA A 385 13.98 19.13 -0.06
CA ALA A 385 14.74 19.78 -1.13
C ALA A 385 14.55 21.31 -1.03
N LEU A 386 15.66 22.04 -1.12
CA LEU A 386 15.68 23.51 -0.97
C LEU A 386 14.83 24.19 -2.03
#